data_AF-T1BS34-F1
#
_entry.id   AF-T1BS34-F1
#
_cell.length_a   1.000
_cell.length_b   1.000
_cell.length_c   1.000
_cell.angle_alpha   90.00
_cell.angle_beta   90.00
_cell.angle_gamma   90.00
#
_symmetry.space_group_name_H-M   'P 1'
#
loop_
_entity.id
_entity.type
_entity.pdbx_description
1 polymer ?
#
loop_
_entity_poly.entity_id
_entity_poly.type
_entity_poly.pdbx_seq_one_letter_code
_entity_poly.pdbx_strand_id
1 'polypeptide(L)'
;YYQRPFGFRRLAKDLDQILGPDGSQNMVFVSEHFNTADELAFYENAPDRTLCMSPDPNQFDFWNPPQKFIGKDAIYVATDKYPRDPRTYFPPGTFESITKLPSLRIYRNGRLARVFYIYRMKRFLKDPWPKKR
;
A
#
# COMPACT_ATOMS: atom_id res chain seq x y z
N TYR A 1 5.77 22.09 -22.16
CA TYR A 1 6.39 20.78 -21.93
C TYR A 1 5.71 20.07 -20.77
N TYR A 2 4.88 19.05 -21.02
CA TYR A 2 4.31 18.24 -19.94
C TYR A 2 5.38 17.28 -19.39
N GLN A 3 5.82 17.50 -18.15
CA GLN A 3 6.65 16.52 -17.46
C GLN A 3 5.79 15.27 -17.19
N ARG A 4 6.26 14.09 -17.61
CA ARG A 4 5.59 12.83 -17.27
C ARG A 4 5.51 12.70 -15.75
N PRO A 5 4.38 12.21 -15.19
CA PRO A 5 4.27 11.94 -13.75
C PRO A 5 5.42 11.04 -13.27
N PHE A 6 5.92 11.31 -12.07
CA PHE A 6 6.99 10.56 -11.40
C PHE A 6 6.56 10.16 -9.99
N GLY A 7 7.25 9.18 -9.39
CA GLY A 7 7.00 8.76 -8.01
C GLY A 7 5.58 8.25 -7.79
N PHE A 8 4.98 8.62 -6.65
CA PHE A 8 3.64 8.16 -6.27
C PHE A 8 2.53 8.71 -7.17
N ARG A 9 2.68 9.91 -7.75
CA ARG A 9 1.77 10.39 -8.79
C ARG A 9 1.72 9.46 -10.00
N ARG A 10 2.86 8.85 -10.35
CA ARG A 10 2.92 7.87 -11.44
C ARG A 10 2.33 6.54 -11.02
N LEU A 11 2.57 6.11 -9.77
CA LEU A 11 1.93 4.93 -9.20
C LEU A 11 0.41 5.04 -9.30
N ALA A 12 -0.20 6.11 -8.77
CA ALA A 12 -1.64 6.30 -8.79
C ALA A 12 -2.25 6.28 -10.19
N LYS A 13 -1.55 6.84 -11.18
CA LYS A 13 -1.99 6.79 -12.57
C LYS A 13 -2.00 5.36 -13.16
N ASP A 14 -1.02 4.55 -12.79
CA ASP A 14 -0.81 3.22 -13.39
C ASP A 14 -1.42 2.10 -12.52
N LEU A 15 -1.86 2.39 -11.29
CA LEU A 15 -2.23 1.39 -10.31
C LEU A 15 -3.45 0.56 -10.73
N ASP A 16 -4.51 1.21 -11.24
CA ASP A 16 -5.68 0.48 -11.72
C ASP A 16 -5.35 -0.46 -12.89
N GLN A 17 -4.40 -0.07 -13.76
CA GLN A 17 -3.91 -0.96 -14.82
C GLN A 17 -3.17 -2.18 -14.25
N ILE A 18 -2.40 -2.00 -13.17
CA ILE A 18 -1.67 -3.08 -12.48
C ILE A 18 -2.64 -4.02 -11.77
N LEU A 19 -3.73 -3.48 -11.23
CA LEU A 19 -4.78 -4.25 -10.55
C LEU A 19 -5.76 -4.91 -11.53
N GLY A 20 -5.85 -4.41 -12.76
CA GLY A 20 -6.81 -4.92 -13.74
C GLY A 20 -8.27 -4.64 -13.32
N PRO A 21 -9.22 -5.51 -13.70
CA PRO A 21 -10.66 -5.21 -13.63
C PRO A 21 -11.20 -4.97 -12.21
N ASP A 22 -10.53 -5.48 -11.18
CA ASP A 22 -10.95 -5.28 -9.79
C ASP A 22 -10.68 -3.84 -9.28
N GLY A 23 -9.78 -3.10 -9.94
CA GLY A 23 -9.43 -1.71 -9.62
C GLY A 23 -8.95 -1.47 -8.19
N SER A 24 -8.66 -0.21 -7.85
CA SER A 24 -8.27 0.22 -6.49
C SER A 24 -9.44 0.82 -5.68
N GLN A 25 -10.55 1.19 -6.34
CA GLN A 25 -11.61 2.03 -5.77
C GLN A 25 -12.32 1.49 -4.53
N ASN A 26 -12.17 0.21 -4.16
CA ASN A 26 -12.77 -0.35 -2.94
C ASN A 26 -11.74 -1.06 -2.05
N MET A 27 -10.45 -0.91 -2.36
CA MET A 27 -9.37 -1.54 -1.63
C MET A 27 -8.80 -0.57 -0.58
N VAL A 28 -8.26 -1.14 0.48
CA VAL A 28 -7.53 -0.41 1.53
C VAL A 28 -6.07 -0.29 1.10
N PHE A 29 -5.52 0.91 1.17
CA PHE A 29 -4.09 1.11 0.90
C PHE A 29 -3.30 0.82 2.17
N VAL A 30 -2.29 -0.04 2.07
CA VAL A 30 -1.48 -0.45 3.20
C VAL A 30 -0.02 -0.23 2.87
N SER A 31 0.71 0.35 3.81
CA SER A 31 2.16 0.26 3.84
C SER A 31 2.64 0.03 5.25
N GLU A 32 3.84 -0.51 5.37
CA GLU A 32 4.54 -0.61 6.65
C GLU A 32 5.18 0.72 7.05
N HIS A 33 5.65 1.48 6.07
CA HIS A 33 6.44 2.68 6.33
C HIS A 33 5.59 3.94 6.22
N PHE A 34 5.66 4.80 7.24
CA PHE A 34 4.86 6.03 7.37
C PHE A 34 4.86 6.89 6.09
N ASN A 35 6.05 7.27 5.59
CA ASN A 35 6.13 8.12 4.38
C ASN A 35 5.49 7.48 3.14
N THR A 36 5.48 6.14 3.04
CA THR A 36 4.85 5.46 1.90
C THR A 36 3.33 5.50 2.06
N ALA A 37 2.82 5.30 3.28
CA ALA A 37 1.38 5.42 3.57
C ALA A 37 0.88 6.85 3.34
N ASP A 38 1.62 7.87 3.77
CA ASP A 38 1.29 9.29 3.54
C ASP A 38 1.16 9.62 2.05
N GLU A 39 2.15 9.22 1.26
CA GLU A 39 2.13 9.44 -0.18
C GLU A 39 0.99 8.68 -0.88
N LEU A 40 0.63 7.46 -0.42
CA LEU A 40 -0.55 6.74 -0.92
C LEU A 40 -1.85 7.48 -0.58
N ALA A 41 -2.02 7.86 0.69
CA ALA A 41 -3.20 8.61 1.13
C ALA A 41 -3.42 9.87 0.29
N PHE A 42 -2.34 10.61 0.01
CA PHE A 42 -2.38 11.82 -0.79
C PHE A 42 -2.64 11.56 -2.28
N TYR A 43 -1.83 10.72 -2.94
CA TYR A 43 -1.90 10.57 -4.40
C TYR A 43 -3.04 9.69 -4.90
N GLU A 44 -3.52 8.75 -4.09
CA GLU A 44 -4.72 7.95 -4.37
C GLU A 44 -6.00 8.68 -3.93
N ASN A 45 -5.87 9.88 -3.33
CA ASN A 45 -6.95 10.65 -2.74
C ASN A 45 -7.83 9.78 -1.81
N ALA A 46 -7.17 9.06 -0.90
CA ALA A 46 -7.75 7.96 -0.13
C ALA A 46 -7.42 8.01 1.38
N PRO A 47 -7.38 9.19 2.05
CA PRO A 47 -6.94 9.29 3.44
C PRO A 47 -7.82 8.52 4.42
N ASP A 48 -9.08 8.23 4.10
CA ASP A 48 -10.05 7.51 4.92
C ASP A 48 -9.98 5.98 4.81
N ARG A 49 -9.07 5.48 3.97
CA ARG A 49 -8.84 4.04 3.70
C ARG A 49 -7.37 3.70 3.47
N THR A 50 -6.47 4.53 4.01
CA THR A 50 -5.03 4.24 4.04
C THR A 50 -4.59 3.91 5.45
N LEU A 51 -3.80 2.86 5.58
CA LEU A 51 -3.22 2.36 6.82
C LEU A 51 -1.69 2.36 6.74
N CYS A 52 -1.04 2.86 7.79
CA CYS A 52 0.35 2.55 8.08
C CYS A 52 0.39 1.45 9.14
N MET A 53 0.55 0.20 8.71
CA MET A 53 0.53 -0.96 9.59
C MET A 53 1.94 -1.28 10.06
N SER A 54 2.31 -0.74 11.23
CA SER A 54 3.55 -1.03 11.95
C SER A 54 3.26 -1.52 13.38
N PRO A 55 4.13 -2.34 13.99
CA PRO A 55 4.05 -2.70 15.40
C PRO A 55 3.96 -1.48 16.31
N ASP A 56 4.77 -0.46 16.00
CA ASP A 56 4.79 0.78 16.76
C ASP A 56 3.62 1.70 16.38
N PRO A 57 3.03 2.43 17.34
CA PRO A 57 2.02 3.46 17.07
C PRO A 57 2.52 4.56 16.13
N ASN A 58 1.64 5.03 15.25
CA ASN A 58 1.89 6.14 14.32
C ASN A 58 0.60 6.93 14.05
N GLN A 59 0.68 8.05 13.31
CA GLN A 59 -0.46 8.96 13.14
C GLN A 59 -1.66 8.32 12.42
N PHE A 60 -1.43 7.31 11.57
CA PHE A 60 -2.53 6.62 10.87
C PHE A 60 -3.42 5.82 11.81
N ASP A 61 -2.93 5.38 12.97
CA ASP A 61 -3.76 4.68 13.96
C ASP A 61 -4.90 5.57 14.49
N PHE A 62 -4.70 6.89 14.46
CA PHE A 62 -5.70 7.88 14.86
C PHE A 62 -6.64 8.26 13.70
N TRP A 63 -6.18 8.17 12.46
CA TRP A 63 -7.00 8.43 11.28
C TRP A 63 -7.95 7.27 10.99
N ASN A 64 -7.41 6.05 11.01
CA ASN A 64 -8.08 4.84 10.52
C ASN A 64 -7.72 3.65 11.40
N PRO A 65 -8.57 3.27 12.38
CA PRO A 65 -8.33 2.06 13.15
C PRO A 65 -8.41 0.82 12.24
N PRO A 66 -7.41 -0.08 12.24
CA PRO A 66 -7.39 -1.26 11.37
C PRO A 66 -8.67 -2.10 11.42
N GLN A 67 -9.31 -2.17 12.60
CA GLN A 67 -10.54 -2.93 12.84
C GLN A 67 -11.70 -2.53 11.92
N LYS A 68 -11.74 -1.28 11.44
CA LYS A 68 -12.77 -0.79 10.49
C LYS A 68 -12.73 -1.53 9.15
N PHE A 69 -11.59 -2.14 8.80
CA PHE A 69 -11.33 -2.71 7.50
C PHE A 69 -11.33 -4.25 7.48
N ILE A 70 -11.69 -4.89 8.59
CA ILE A 70 -11.83 -6.34 8.63
C ILE A 70 -12.84 -6.79 7.56
N GLY A 71 -12.47 -7.81 6.80
CA GLY A 71 -13.21 -8.34 5.65
C GLY A 71 -12.90 -7.65 4.32
N LYS A 72 -12.17 -6.52 4.30
CA LYS A 72 -11.86 -5.78 3.06
C LYS A 72 -10.61 -6.33 2.37
N ASP A 73 -10.58 -6.18 1.06
CA ASP A 73 -9.36 -6.36 0.27
C ASP A 73 -8.45 -5.14 0.41
N ALA A 74 -7.16 -5.36 0.20
CA ALA A 74 -6.14 -4.34 0.37
C ALA A 74 -5.03 -4.43 -0.69
N ILE A 75 -4.37 -3.31 -0.90
CA ILE A 75 -3.17 -3.18 -1.74
C ILE A 75 -2.04 -2.77 -0.82
N TYR A 76 -1.03 -3.63 -0.74
CA TYR A 76 0.19 -3.28 -0.03
C TYR A 76 1.21 -2.72 -1.01
N VAL A 77 1.81 -1.57 -0.65
CA VAL A 77 2.87 -0.93 -1.43
C VAL A 77 4.11 -0.73 -0.56
N ALA A 78 5.24 -1.19 -1.07
CA ALA A 78 6.58 -0.86 -0.58
C ALA A 78 7.40 -0.20 -1.70
N THR A 79 8.50 0.46 -1.34
CA THR A 79 9.40 1.12 -2.30
C THR A 79 10.78 0.47 -2.27
N ASP A 80 11.61 0.73 -3.27
CA ASP A 80 13.04 0.40 -3.25
C ASP A 80 13.81 1.06 -2.10
N LYS A 81 13.37 2.23 -1.62
CA LYS A 81 13.95 2.87 -0.42
C LYS A 81 13.59 2.14 0.87
N TYR A 82 12.38 1.58 0.95
CA TYR A 82 11.86 0.87 2.11
C TYR A 82 11.28 -0.48 1.68
N PRO A 83 12.15 -1.43 1.25
CA PRO A 83 11.69 -2.70 0.71
C PRO A 83 11.21 -3.59 1.86
N ARG A 84 9.95 -4.02 1.77
CA ARG A 84 9.36 -4.96 2.72
C ARG A 84 8.38 -5.86 2.01
N ASP A 85 8.54 -7.17 2.19
CA ASP A 85 7.60 -8.16 1.68
C ASP A 85 6.50 -8.41 2.73
N PRO A 86 5.22 -8.12 2.43
CA PRO A 86 4.13 -8.27 3.40
C PRO A 86 3.92 -9.74 3.82
N ARG A 87 4.38 -10.72 3.02
CA ARG A 87 4.23 -12.16 3.32
C ARG A 87 5.12 -12.63 4.46
N THR A 88 6.23 -11.95 4.70
CA THR A 88 7.14 -12.25 5.82
C THR A 88 6.99 -11.24 6.96
N TYR A 89 6.38 -10.09 6.69
CA TYR A 89 6.16 -9.03 7.66
C TYR A 89 4.92 -9.28 8.52
N PHE A 90 3.80 -9.65 7.90
CA PHE A 90 2.56 -9.88 8.62
C PHE A 90 2.51 -11.31 9.19
N PRO A 91 2.07 -11.49 10.45
CA PRO A 91 1.80 -12.81 10.99
C PRO A 91 0.84 -13.63 10.11
N PRO A 92 0.98 -14.96 10.04
CA PRO A 92 0.04 -15.82 9.33
C PRO A 92 -1.43 -15.60 9.75
N GLY A 93 -2.31 -15.62 8.76
CA GLY A 93 -3.75 -15.36 8.94
C GLY A 93 -4.10 -13.90 9.18
N THR A 94 -3.20 -12.94 8.92
CA THR A 94 -3.55 -11.51 8.88
C THR A 94 -4.44 -11.20 7.68
N PHE A 95 -4.12 -11.80 6.53
CA PHE A 95 -4.92 -11.76 5.31
C PHE A 95 -5.18 -13.20 4.84
N GLU A 96 -6.28 -13.42 4.12
CA GLU A 96 -6.62 -14.72 3.54
C GLU A 96 -5.58 -15.14 2.48
N SER A 97 -5.15 -14.20 1.63
CA SER A 97 -4.03 -14.42 0.73
C SER A 97 -3.28 -13.13 0.42
N ILE A 98 -2.00 -13.27 0.07
CA ILE A 98 -1.11 -12.16 -0.31
C ILE A 98 -0.38 -12.56 -1.60
N THR A 99 -0.70 -11.88 -2.70
CA THR A 99 -0.17 -12.16 -4.03
C THR A 99 0.69 -10.99 -4.50
N LYS A 100 1.95 -11.27 -4.82
CA LYS A 100 2.84 -10.27 -5.42
C LYS A 100 2.40 -9.97 -6.85
N LEU A 101 2.17 -8.70 -7.16
CA LEU A 101 1.88 -8.21 -8.50
C LEU A 101 3.18 -7.76 -9.20
N PRO A 102 3.15 -7.52 -10.53
CA PRO A 102 4.27 -6.90 -11.22
C PRO A 102 4.68 -5.59 -10.54
N SER A 103 5.98 -5.45 -10.28
CA SER A 103 6.53 -4.22 -9.73
C SER A 103 6.47 -3.09 -10.75
N LEU A 104 6.09 -1.89 -10.31
CA LEU A 104 6.17 -0.69 -11.14
C LEU A 104 7.61 -0.14 -11.10
N ARG A 105 8.29 -0.15 -12.24
CA ARG A 105 9.64 0.42 -12.40
C ARG A 105 9.53 1.75 -13.15
N ILE A 106 9.98 2.83 -12.52
CA ILE A 106 9.98 4.17 -13.11
C ILE A 106 11.40 4.54 -13.50
N TYR A 107 11.58 4.88 -14.78
CA TYR A 107 12.85 5.31 -15.34
C TYR A 107 12.84 6.82 -15.61
N ARG A 108 13.98 7.48 -15.38
CA ARG A 108 14.21 8.89 -15.70
C ARG A 108 15.54 9.02 -16.45
N ASN A 109 15.50 9.60 -17.65
CA ASN A 109 16.66 9.71 -18.55
C ASN A 109 17.38 8.37 -18.77
N GLY A 110 16.61 7.29 -18.99
CA GLY A 110 17.13 5.94 -19.21
C GLY A 110 17.63 5.20 -17.95
N ARG A 111 17.69 5.87 -16.79
CA ARG A 111 18.13 5.26 -15.52
C ARG A 111 16.94 4.88 -14.66
N LEU A 112 17.03 3.73 -13.98
CA LEU A 112 16.03 3.32 -13.00
C LEU A 112 16.04 4.32 -11.83
N ALA A 113 14.90 4.94 -11.56
CA ALA A 113 14.78 6.03 -10.60
C ALA A 113 13.91 5.70 -9.39
N ARG A 114 12.92 4.79 -9.55
CA ARG A 114 12.13 4.24 -8.44
C ARG A 114 11.53 2.89 -8.80
N VAL A 115 11.46 1.99 -7.82
CA VAL A 115 10.66 0.75 -7.88
C VAL A 115 9.58 0.77 -6.82
N PHE A 116 8.37 0.39 -7.20
CA PHE A 116 7.29 0.04 -6.27
C PHE A 116 7.06 -1.47 -6.29
N TYR A 117 7.04 -2.07 -5.11
CA TYR A 117 6.63 -3.45 -4.91
C TYR A 117 5.16 -3.45 -4.48
N ILE A 118 4.32 -4.10 -5.28
CA ILE A 118 2.88 -4.04 -5.13
C ILE A 118 2.37 -5.45 -4.86
N TYR A 119 1.49 -5.58 -3.88
CA TYR A 119 0.90 -6.84 -3.49
C TYR A 119 -0.60 -6.66 -3.35
N ARG A 120 -1.36 -7.60 -3.93
CA ARG A 120 -2.79 -7.74 -3.68
C ARG A 120 -2.98 -8.60 -2.44
N MET A 121 -3.76 -8.10 -1.49
CA MET A 121 -4.09 -8.82 -0.26
C MET A 121 -5.60 -9.04 -0.23
N LYS A 122 -6.01 -10.30 -0.18
CA LYS A 122 -7.43 -10.66 -0.09
C LYS A 122 -7.86 -10.76 1.35
N ARG A 123 -9.00 -10.15 1.66
CA ARG A 123 -9.75 -10.24 2.91
C ARG A 123 -8.89 -10.08 4.17
N PHE A 124 -8.88 -8.87 4.74
CA PHE A 124 -8.22 -8.58 6.00
C PHE A 124 -8.93 -9.31 7.16
N LEU A 125 -8.24 -10.20 7.85
CA LEU A 125 -8.87 -11.12 8.82
C LEU A 125 -8.72 -10.64 10.28
N LYS A 126 -7.57 -10.05 10.63
CA LYS A 126 -7.28 -9.58 11.99
C LYS A 126 -6.21 -8.50 11.97
N ASP A 127 -6.28 -7.58 12.94
CA ASP A 127 -5.18 -6.67 13.23
C ASP A 127 -3.94 -7.46 13.70
N PRO A 128 -2.79 -7.37 13.00
CA PRO A 128 -1.59 -8.12 13.36
C PRO A 128 -0.94 -7.63 14.66
N TRP A 129 -1.17 -6.38 15.06
CA TRP A 129 -0.61 -5.78 16.27
C TRP A 129 -1.67 -4.95 16.99
N PRO A 130 -2.60 -5.60 17.71
CA PRO A 130 -3.63 -4.90 18.44
C PRO A 130 -2.99 -3.99 19.49
N LYS A 131 -3.09 -2.67 19.25
CA LYS A 131 -2.59 -1.64 20.16
C LYS A 131 -3.56 -1.54 21.33
N LYS A 132 -3.04 -1.66 22.56
CA LYS A 132 -3.82 -1.36 23.76
C LYS A 132 -4.16 0.13 23.73
N ARG A 133 -5.45 0.45 23.71
CA ARG A 133 -5.95 1.80 23.91
C ARG A 133 -5.90 2.16 25.39
#